data_AF-A0A5Q2F704-F1
#
_entry.id   AF-A0A5Q2F704-F1
#
_cell.length_a   1.000
_cell.length_b   1.000
_cell.length_c   1.000
_cell.angle_alpha   90.00
_cell.angle_beta   90.00
_cell.angle_gamma   90.00
#
_symmetry.space_group_name_H-M   'P 1'
#
loop_
_entity.id
_entity.type
_entity.pdbx_description
1 polymer ?
#
loop_
_entity_poly.entity_id
_entity_poly.type
_entity_poly.pdbx_seq_one_letter_code
_entity_poly.pdbx_strand_id
1 'polypeptide(L)'
;MSTTGYEHCSTPGASDPDSTLFCEEPFALVSCGKAKRSAPSAAADLYTSDSFRKRRAIAEDAGRAWFILSAQHGLVPPDEVLAPYDLALAETGPDYRSAWGAWVVAKLMHKVGPLNSKSVLVLAPAAYADAIRPHLQQAGARLKEPLVGLRQGEQGAWLAAEVRRHRLAGGGPATTAAPVTVASVDDHVREARDAAVAAALVAYRESNEKLHESRLGYADTAEADELLQTDPFAFLLGVVLDEGIRAERAWGGPLELKKRLGHLDPWRVRDQRDDVRAAVAGPPALHRFVEIMAEAIVDAADRVCSTYGGDASRLWAPGSTAAQVDARLRKFRKIGPKKAAMAVELLVTHFGIELAELQGTNVAYDVHVRRVFLRTGLVDRDDIREVTRAARSLYPARPGYLDLPAWLIGRGWCHATGPDCAQCPWAMSARC
;
A
#
# COMPACT_ATOMS: atom_id res chain seq x y z
N MET A 1 28.97 45.30 -33.26
CA MET A 1 28.26 45.28 -34.56
C MET A 1 28.45 43.90 -35.18
N SER A 2 27.39 43.41 -35.85
CA SER A 2 27.30 42.17 -36.65
C SER A 2 26.79 40.94 -35.88
N THR A 3 25.47 40.80 -35.63
CA THR A 3 24.39 40.17 -36.44
C THR A 3 24.47 38.66 -36.63
N THR A 4 23.49 38.02 -35.98
CA THR A 4 22.91 36.68 -36.14
C THR A 4 22.53 36.35 -37.59
N GLY A 5 22.91 35.16 -38.06
CA GLY A 5 22.37 34.52 -39.26
C GLY A 5 21.47 33.34 -38.90
N TYR A 6 20.17 33.50 -39.12
CA TYR A 6 19.18 32.42 -39.21
C TYR A 6 19.25 31.84 -40.62
N GLU A 7 19.58 30.56 -40.78
CA GLU A 7 19.38 29.85 -42.05
C GLU A 7 17.99 29.22 -42.10
N HIS A 8 17.30 29.52 -43.20
CA HIS A 8 15.93 29.18 -43.53
C HIS A 8 15.77 27.69 -43.87
N CYS A 9 14.68 27.08 -43.40
CA CYS A 9 14.26 25.73 -43.77
C CYS A 9 13.71 25.73 -45.20
N SER A 10 14.35 24.99 -46.11
CA SER A 10 13.86 24.73 -47.46
C SER A 10 12.71 23.72 -47.42
N THR A 11 11.60 24.02 -48.10
CA THR A 11 10.45 23.14 -48.28
C THR A 11 10.76 21.95 -49.19
N PRO A 12 10.39 20.69 -48.83
CA PRO A 12 10.43 19.58 -49.76
C PRO A 12 9.15 19.51 -50.61
N GLY A 13 9.33 19.23 -51.89
CA GLY A 13 8.27 19.03 -52.87
C GLY A 13 7.49 17.73 -52.70
N ALA A 14 6.29 17.74 -53.30
CA ALA A 14 5.31 16.68 -53.28
C ALA A 14 5.71 15.47 -54.15
N SER A 15 5.94 14.31 -53.53
CA SER A 15 5.71 12.98 -54.15
C SER A 15 6.09 11.82 -53.20
N ASP A 16 5.33 11.61 -52.11
CA ASP A 16 5.15 10.28 -51.48
C ASP A 16 4.11 10.37 -50.33
N PRO A 17 2.86 9.89 -50.50
CA PRO A 17 1.81 9.99 -49.50
C PRO A 17 2.00 9.07 -48.28
N ASP A 18 2.99 8.17 -48.28
CA ASP A 18 3.30 7.29 -47.13
C ASP A 18 4.60 7.69 -46.39
N SER A 19 5.28 8.74 -46.85
CA SER A 19 6.50 9.29 -46.23
C SER A 19 6.21 10.34 -45.15
N THR A 20 5.16 10.15 -44.33
CA THR A 20 4.91 11.05 -43.21
C THR A 20 6.01 10.88 -42.15
N LEU A 21 7.04 11.71 -42.29
CA LEU A 21 7.82 12.39 -41.26
C LEU A 21 7.60 11.79 -39.86
N PHE A 22 8.65 11.16 -39.30
CA PHE A 22 8.74 10.75 -37.91
C PHE A 22 8.38 11.91 -36.97
N CYS A 23 7.09 12.13 -36.73
CA CYS A 23 6.62 12.84 -35.57
C CYS A 23 6.92 11.91 -34.40
N GLU A 24 7.94 12.27 -33.62
CA GLU A 24 8.48 11.47 -32.53
C GLU A 24 7.37 10.83 -31.69
N GLU A 25 7.31 9.50 -31.65
CA GLU A 25 6.47 8.73 -30.72
C GLU A 25 7.07 8.85 -29.29
N PRO A 26 6.55 9.66 -28.36
CA PRO A 26 7.27 9.94 -27.10
C PRO A 26 7.56 8.72 -26.20
N PHE A 27 6.76 7.65 -26.24
CA PHE A 27 7.02 6.44 -25.44
C PHE A 27 6.19 5.22 -25.89
N ALA A 28 6.63 4.02 -25.50
CA ALA A 28 5.99 2.75 -25.79
C ALA A 28 5.39 2.07 -24.54
N LEU A 29 4.26 1.36 -24.72
CA LEU A 29 3.60 0.56 -23.70
C LEU A 29 3.65 -0.92 -24.09
N VAL A 30 4.26 -1.75 -23.25
CA VAL A 30 4.50 -3.17 -23.51
C VAL A 30 3.69 -4.03 -22.56
N SER A 31 2.82 -4.90 -23.07
CA SER A 31 2.08 -5.85 -22.20
C SER A 31 3.01 -6.82 -21.48
N CYS A 32 2.76 -7.09 -20.20
CA CYS A 32 3.46 -8.11 -19.44
C CYS A 32 3.28 -9.53 -20.01
N GLY A 33 4.17 -10.46 -19.64
CA GLY A 33 4.15 -11.86 -20.06
C GLY A 33 3.60 -12.83 -19.00
N LYS A 34 3.04 -13.97 -19.45
CA LYS A 34 2.61 -15.05 -18.53
C LYS A 34 3.79 -15.69 -17.81
N ALA A 35 4.85 -16.02 -18.57
CA ALA A 35 6.08 -16.62 -18.04
C ALA A 35 6.92 -15.56 -17.31
N LYS A 36 7.29 -15.85 -16.06
CA LYS A 36 8.04 -14.97 -15.17
C LYS A 36 9.18 -15.73 -14.47
N ARG A 37 10.21 -15.03 -14.02
CA ARG A 37 11.21 -15.58 -13.09
C ARG A 37 10.56 -15.92 -11.75
N SER A 38 11.16 -16.84 -10.99
CA SER A 38 10.69 -17.26 -9.66
C SER A 38 11.10 -16.33 -8.53
N ALA A 39 12.05 -15.42 -8.77
CA ALA A 39 12.55 -14.45 -7.80
C ALA A 39 12.23 -13.02 -8.22
N PRO A 40 12.16 -12.07 -7.27
CA PRO A 40 12.04 -10.66 -7.59
C PRO A 40 13.13 -10.20 -8.56
N SER A 41 12.75 -9.43 -9.57
CA SER A 41 13.66 -8.93 -10.61
C SER A 41 13.13 -7.61 -11.17
N ALA A 42 13.98 -6.82 -11.80
CA ALA A 42 13.55 -5.67 -12.59
C ALA A 42 12.44 -6.10 -13.57
N ALA A 43 11.40 -5.29 -13.74
CA ALA A 43 10.23 -5.66 -14.51
C ALA A 43 10.58 -6.05 -15.95
N ALA A 44 11.58 -5.39 -16.56
CA ALA A 44 12.10 -5.73 -17.88
C ALA A 44 12.71 -7.15 -17.96
N ASP A 45 13.20 -7.69 -16.84
CA ASP A 45 13.84 -8.99 -16.75
C ASP A 45 12.94 -10.06 -16.12
N LEU A 46 11.88 -9.64 -15.43
CA LEU A 46 10.93 -10.53 -14.77
C LEU A 46 10.20 -11.40 -15.80
N TYR A 47 9.70 -10.82 -16.88
CA TYR A 47 8.91 -11.54 -17.89
C TYR A 47 9.80 -12.22 -18.93
N THR A 48 9.64 -13.53 -19.11
CA THR A 48 10.57 -14.36 -19.89
C THR A 48 9.99 -14.89 -21.19
N SER A 49 8.70 -14.66 -21.46
CA SER A 49 8.06 -15.12 -22.69
C SER A 49 8.68 -14.49 -23.94
N ASP A 50 8.80 -15.27 -25.02
CA ASP A 50 9.31 -14.81 -26.32
C ASP A 50 8.55 -13.56 -26.85
N SER A 51 7.22 -13.54 -26.71
CA SER A 51 6.42 -12.40 -27.15
C SER A 51 6.68 -11.12 -26.33
N PHE A 52 7.04 -11.24 -25.06
CA PHE A 52 7.46 -10.09 -24.24
C PHE A 52 8.84 -9.60 -24.68
N ARG A 53 9.81 -10.50 -24.87
CA ARG A 53 11.16 -10.14 -25.32
C ARG A 53 11.16 -9.39 -26.66
N LYS A 54 10.31 -9.81 -27.60
CA LYS A 54 10.16 -9.12 -28.90
C LYS A 54 9.56 -7.73 -28.76
N ARG A 55 8.52 -7.56 -27.94
CA ARG A 55 7.93 -6.25 -27.66
C ARG A 55 8.90 -5.31 -26.94
N ARG A 56 9.64 -5.84 -25.96
CA ARG A 56 10.73 -5.14 -25.28
C ARG A 56 11.78 -4.67 -26.28
N ALA A 57 12.27 -5.55 -27.15
CA ALA A 57 13.26 -5.19 -28.16
C ALA A 57 12.76 -4.05 -29.08
N ILE A 58 11.50 -4.12 -29.55
CA ILE A 58 10.91 -3.04 -30.36
C ILE A 58 10.85 -1.72 -29.57
N ALA A 59 10.50 -1.77 -28.28
CA ALA A 59 10.41 -0.59 -27.43
C ALA A 59 11.80 0.03 -27.12
N GLU A 60 12.81 -0.80 -26.85
CA GLU A 60 14.19 -0.38 -26.61
C GLU A 60 14.85 0.19 -27.88
N ASP A 61 14.69 -0.49 -29.03
CA ASP A 61 15.23 -0.06 -30.33
C ASP A 61 14.59 1.23 -30.84
N ALA A 62 13.39 1.56 -30.36
CA ALA A 62 12.75 2.82 -30.70
C ALA A 62 13.44 4.03 -30.04
N GLY A 63 14.41 3.83 -29.13
CA GLY A 63 15.18 4.90 -28.48
C GLY A 63 14.35 5.79 -27.56
N ARG A 64 13.19 5.30 -27.11
CA ARG A 64 12.15 6.05 -26.39
C ARG A 64 12.01 5.53 -24.95
N ALA A 65 11.44 6.36 -24.08
CA ALA A 65 10.98 5.87 -22.78
C ALA A 65 9.91 4.78 -23.00
N TRP A 66 9.91 3.73 -22.18
CA TRP A 66 8.90 2.67 -22.29
C TRP A 66 8.47 2.17 -20.93
N PHE A 67 7.27 1.62 -20.88
CA PHE A 67 6.67 1.11 -19.66
C PHE A 67 5.99 -0.23 -19.91
N ILE A 68 5.90 -1.02 -18.85
CA ILE A 68 5.25 -2.33 -18.86
C ILE A 68 3.83 -2.19 -18.32
N LEU A 69 2.87 -2.73 -19.05
CA LEU A 69 1.49 -2.91 -18.61
C LEU A 69 1.38 -4.23 -17.85
N SER A 70 1.53 -4.15 -16.54
CA SER A 70 1.30 -5.24 -15.60
C SER A 70 -0.19 -5.38 -15.27
N ALA A 71 -0.74 -6.58 -15.38
CA ALA A 71 -2.11 -6.86 -14.94
C ALA A 71 -2.35 -6.46 -13.47
N GLN A 72 -1.37 -6.67 -12.59
CA GLN A 72 -1.50 -6.44 -11.15
C GLN A 72 -1.01 -5.05 -10.73
N HIS A 73 0.10 -4.60 -11.29
CA HIS A 73 0.78 -3.37 -10.86
C HIS A 73 0.45 -2.15 -11.75
N GLY A 74 -0.28 -2.36 -12.85
CA GLY A 74 -0.68 -1.30 -13.78
C GLY A 74 0.49 -0.88 -14.65
N LEU A 75 0.85 0.40 -14.61
CA LEU A 75 2.01 0.93 -15.32
C LEU A 75 3.27 0.76 -14.46
N VAL A 76 4.31 0.14 -15.03
CA VAL A 76 5.56 -0.19 -14.34
C VAL A 76 6.77 0.22 -15.20
N PRO A 77 7.74 0.99 -14.68
CA PRO A 77 9.04 1.24 -15.31
C PRO A 77 9.87 -0.04 -15.48
N PRO A 78 10.75 -0.12 -16.49
CA PRO A 78 11.51 -1.34 -16.78
C PRO A 78 12.46 -1.77 -15.66
N ASP A 79 12.96 -0.83 -14.88
CA ASP A 79 13.90 -1.01 -13.77
C ASP A 79 13.20 -1.30 -12.42
N GLU A 80 11.87 -1.14 -12.33
CA GLU A 80 11.13 -1.40 -11.09
C GLU A 80 11.18 -2.89 -10.73
N VAL A 81 11.64 -3.21 -9.51
CA VAL A 81 11.73 -4.59 -9.03
C VAL A 81 10.35 -5.11 -8.64
N LEU A 82 9.90 -6.16 -9.33
CA LEU A 82 8.64 -6.84 -9.08
C LEU A 82 8.89 -8.28 -8.62
N ALA A 83 8.11 -8.74 -7.64
CA ALA A 83 7.99 -10.16 -7.33
C ALA A 83 7.09 -10.87 -8.36
N PRO A 84 7.29 -12.17 -8.64
CA PRO A 84 6.37 -12.92 -9.49
C PRO A 84 4.96 -12.93 -8.91
N TYR A 85 3.98 -12.81 -9.80
CA TYR A 85 2.57 -12.78 -9.46
C TYR A 85 1.72 -13.52 -10.49
N ASP A 86 0.51 -13.90 -10.09
CA ASP A 86 -0.43 -14.65 -10.91
C ASP A 86 -1.75 -13.89 -11.09
N LEU A 87 -1.76 -13.00 -12.08
CA LEU A 87 -2.95 -12.30 -12.54
C LEU A 87 -2.86 -12.08 -14.05
N ALA A 88 -3.91 -12.48 -14.78
CA ALA A 88 -4.06 -12.20 -16.19
C ALA A 88 -5.22 -11.21 -16.40
N LEU A 89 -4.93 -10.05 -17.01
CA LEU A 89 -5.96 -9.02 -17.21
C LEU A 89 -7.15 -9.51 -18.06
N ALA A 90 -6.93 -10.44 -18.98
CA ALA A 90 -7.97 -11.05 -19.79
C ALA A 90 -8.99 -11.88 -18.97
N GLU A 91 -8.60 -12.37 -17.79
CA GLU A 91 -9.46 -13.18 -16.91
C GLU A 91 -10.30 -12.31 -15.94
N THR A 92 -10.10 -11.00 -15.94
CA THR A 92 -10.82 -10.05 -15.07
C THR A 92 -12.15 -9.60 -15.67
N GLY A 93 -13.03 -8.98 -14.87
CA GLY A 93 -14.30 -8.41 -15.35
C GLY A 93 -14.13 -7.11 -16.16
N PRO A 94 -15.15 -6.69 -16.93
CA PRO A 94 -15.12 -5.44 -17.70
C PRO A 94 -14.95 -4.19 -16.82
N ASP A 95 -15.62 -4.14 -15.67
CA ASP A 95 -15.50 -3.01 -14.72
C ASP A 95 -14.09 -2.90 -14.14
N TYR A 96 -13.48 -4.05 -13.83
CA TYR A 96 -12.09 -4.10 -13.38
C TYR A 96 -11.14 -3.57 -14.45
N ARG A 97 -11.30 -3.99 -15.71
CA ARG A 97 -10.47 -3.50 -16.83
C ARG A 97 -10.64 -2.01 -17.05
N SER A 98 -11.86 -1.48 -16.93
CA SER A 98 -12.13 -0.05 -17.05
C SER A 98 -11.41 0.75 -15.97
N ALA A 99 -11.52 0.33 -14.70
CA ALA A 99 -10.84 0.96 -13.58
C ALA A 99 -9.32 0.83 -13.67
N TRP A 100 -8.82 -0.35 -14.05
CA TRP A 100 -7.40 -0.60 -14.30
C TRP A 100 -6.87 0.31 -15.41
N GLY A 101 -7.62 0.49 -16.50
CA GLY A 101 -7.25 1.35 -17.60
C GLY A 101 -7.13 2.82 -17.20
N ALA A 102 -8.11 3.32 -16.46
CA ALA A 102 -8.10 4.70 -15.93
C ALA A 102 -6.87 4.93 -15.05
N TRP A 103 -6.58 3.98 -14.17
CA TRP A 103 -5.44 4.02 -13.26
C TRP A 103 -4.09 3.99 -13.99
N VAL A 104 -3.94 3.13 -15.01
CA VAL A 104 -2.73 3.04 -15.84
C VAL A 104 -2.46 4.36 -16.56
N VAL A 105 -3.48 4.96 -17.16
CA VAL A 105 -3.32 6.24 -17.87
C VAL A 105 -3.04 7.40 -16.93
N ALA A 106 -3.65 7.41 -15.74
CA ALA A 106 -3.32 8.39 -14.72
C ALA A 106 -1.85 8.28 -14.27
N LYS A 107 -1.35 7.05 -14.04
CA LYS A 107 0.07 6.79 -13.74
C LYS A 107 0.98 7.23 -14.89
N LEU A 108 0.57 6.99 -16.13
CA LEU A 108 1.32 7.41 -17.31
C LEU A 108 1.42 8.93 -17.35
N MET A 109 0.30 9.65 -17.28
CA MET A 109 0.27 11.11 -17.24
C MET A 109 1.11 11.70 -16.12
N HIS A 110 1.20 11.01 -14.97
CA HIS A 110 2.07 11.42 -13.89
C HIS A 110 3.56 11.28 -14.25
N LYS A 111 3.95 10.18 -14.92
CA LYS A 111 5.35 9.91 -15.30
C LYS A 111 5.84 10.72 -16.49
N VAL A 112 5.00 10.94 -17.48
CA VAL A 112 5.40 11.60 -18.74
C VAL A 112 4.77 12.98 -18.94
N GLY A 113 3.99 13.47 -17.98
CA GLY A 113 3.22 14.71 -18.09
C GLY A 113 1.96 14.57 -18.97
N PRO A 114 1.31 15.69 -19.32
CA PRO A 114 0.11 15.70 -20.16
C PRO A 114 0.31 14.96 -21.49
N LEU A 115 -0.76 14.30 -21.96
CA LEU A 115 -0.73 13.44 -23.14
C LEU A 115 -1.23 14.12 -24.42
N ASN A 116 -1.67 15.38 -24.35
CA ASN A 116 -2.17 16.13 -25.50
C ASN A 116 -1.21 16.03 -26.70
N SER A 117 -1.72 15.46 -27.80
CA SER A 117 -1.02 15.30 -29.07
C SER A 117 0.24 14.40 -29.04
N LYS A 118 0.55 13.76 -27.91
CA LYS A 118 1.64 12.77 -27.78
C LYS A 118 1.26 11.48 -28.48
N SER A 119 2.16 10.92 -29.27
CA SER A 119 1.97 9.62 -29.90
C SER A 119 2.38 8.47 -28.98
N VAL A 120 1.54 7.44 -28.84
CA VAL A 120 1.77 6.31 -27.94
C VAL A 120 1.72 5.02 -28.73
N LEU A 121 2.85 4.30 -28.73
CA LEU A 121 2.94 2.97 -29.32
C LEU A 121 2.46 1.93 -28.29
N VAL A 122 1.36 1.24 -28.57
CA VAL A 122 0.79 0.21 -27.69
C VAL A 122 1.10 -1.17 -28.25
N LEU A 123 2.13 -1.80 -27.70
CA LEU A 123 2.52 -3.18 -27.99
C LEU A 123 1.82 -4.12 -27.01
N ALA A 124 0.50 -4.24 -27.12
CA ALA A 124 -0.30 -5.04 -26.22
C ALA A 124 -1.47 -5.76 -26.94
N PRO A 125 -1.87 -6.96 -26.51
CA PRO A 125 -3.10 -7.60 -26.98
C PRO A 125 -4.36 -6.81 -26.63
N ALA A 126 -5.46 -7.11 -27.31
CA ALA A 126 -6.76 -6.43 -27.17
C ALA A 126 -7.19 -6.20 -25.71
N ALA A 127 -7.10 -7.21 -24.84
CA ALA A 127 -7.51 -7.08 -23.43
C ALA A 127 -6.83 -5.93 -22.66
N TYR A 128 -5.59 -5.59 -23.00
CA TYR A 128 -4.85 -4.47 -22.42
C TYR A 128 -5.10 -3.19 -23.20
N ALA A 129 -5.02 -3.26 -24.53
CA ALA A 129 -5.17 -2.13 -25.42
C ALA A 129 -6.56 -1.49 -25.29
N ASP A 130 -7.63 -2.30 -25.32
CA ASP A 130 -9.01 -1.84 -25.18
C ASP A 130 -9.28 -1.21 -23.81
N ALA A 131 -8.61 -1.69 -22.76
CA ALA A 131 -8.78 -1.17 -21.41
C ALA A 131 -8.21 0.25 -21.24
N ILE A 132 -7.06 0.56 -21.88
CA ILE A 132 -6.42 1.90 -21.79
C ILE A 132 -6.84 2.86 -22.90
N ARG A 133 -7.28 2.35 -24.06
CA ARG A 133 -7.65 3.15 -25.23
C ARG A 133 -8.59 4.32 -24.91
N PRO A 134 -9.75 4.14 -24.27
CA PRO A 134 -10.68 5.25 -24.04
C PRO A 134 -10.05 6.35 -23.18
N HIS A 135 -9.25 5.97 -22.18
CA HIS A 135 -8.59 6.90 -21.28
C HIS A 135 -7.44 7.66 -21.94
N LEU A 136 -6.65 6.99 -22.79
CA LEU A 136 -5.60 7.65 -23.57
C LEU A 136 -6.18 8.62 -24.61
N GLN A 137 -7.27 8.23 -25.28
CA GLN A 137 -7.97 9.11 -26.23
C GLN A 137 -8.58 10.32 -25.53
N GLN A 138 -9.20 10.13 -24.37
CA GLN A 138 -9.73 11.21 -23.55
C GLN A 138 -8.62 12.17 -23.08
N ALA A 139 -7.42 11.64 -22.82
CA ALA A 139 -6.24 12.45 -22.48
C ALA A 139 -5.56 13.11 -23.70
N GLY A 140 -6.13 12.97 -24.91
CA GLY A 140 -5.64 13.60 -26.13
C GLY A 140 -4.45 12.92 -26.80
N ALA A 141 -4.14 11.66 -26.43
CA ALA A 141 -3.05 10.90 -27.03
C ALA A 141 -3.39 10.37 -28.43
N ARG A 142 -2.41 10.31 -29.33
CA ARG A 142 -2.50 9.65 -30.64
C ARG A 142 -1.99 8.22 -30.53
N LEU A 143 -2.86 7.24 -30.75
CA LEU A 143 -2.53 5.84 -30.50
C LEU A 143 -2.06 5.12 -31.77
N LYS A 144 -1.03 4.29 -31.62
CA LYS A 144 -0.60 3.31 -32.62
C LYS A 144 -0.66 1.92 -32.01
N GLU A 145 -1.60 1.11 -32.46
CA GLU A 145 -1.96 -0.18 -31.84
C GLU A 145 -1.79 -1.34 -32.83
N PRO A 146 -0.56 -1.66 -33.26
CA PRO A 146 -0.31 -2.57 -34.39
C PRO A 146 -0.72 -4.03 -34.14
N LEU A 147 -0.99 -4.41 -32.89
CA LEU A 147 -1.38 -5.76 -32.50
C LEU A 147 -2.91 -5.94 -32.40
N VAL A 148 -3.69 -4.86 -32.45
CA VAL A 148 -5.15 -4.91 -32.35
C VAL A 148 -5.71 -5.51 -33.64
N GLY A 149 -6.69 -6.41 -33.51
CA GLY A 149 -7.29 -7.12 -34.64
C GLY A 149 -6.51 -8.35 -35.15
N LEU A 150 -5.24 -8.52 -34.73
CA LEU A 150 -4.44 -9.69 -35.09
C LEU A 150 -4.68 -10.87 -34.15
N ARG A 151 -4.78 -12.08 -34.70
CA ARG A 151 -4.79 -13.34 -33.93
C ARG A 151 -3.42 -13.58 -33.29
N GLN A 152 -3.37 -14.44 -32.27
CA GLN A 152 -2.13 -14.69 -31.50
C GLN A 152 -0.93 -15.10 -32.38
N GLY A 153 -1.14 -15.95 -33.40
CA GLY A 153 -0.09 -16.34 -34.35
C GLY A 153 0.37 -15.19 -35.25
N GLU A 154 -0.56 -14.34 -35.70
CA GLU A 154 -0.30 -13.16 -36.54
C GLU A 154 0.45 -12.07 -35.76
N GLN A 155 0.10 -11.86 -34.49
CA GLN A 155 0.86 -10.98 -33.59
C GLN A 155 2.31 -11.45 -33.45
N GLY A 156 2.53 -12.76 -33.31
CA GLY A 156 3.87 -13.34 -33.24
C GLY A 156 4.69 -13.11 -34.51
N ALA A 157 4.06 -13.28 -35.68
CA ALA A 157 4.68 -13.04 -36.99
C ALA A 157 5.01 -11.56 -37.20
N TRP A 158 4.09 -10.66 -36.84
CA TRP A 158 4.28 -9.21 -36.92
C TRP A 158 5.45 -8.76 -36.05
N LEU A 159 5.49 -9.16 -34.78
CA LEU A 159 6.58 -8.84 -33.85
C LEU A 159 7.94 -9.32 -34.37
N ALA A 160 7.99 -10.52 -34.96
CA ALA A 160 9.22 -11.04 -35.56
C ALA A 160 9.67 -10.25 -36.79
N ALA A 161 8.72 -9.79 -37.62
CA ALA A 161 9.01 -8.93 -38.77
C ALA A 161 9.49 -7.53 -38.34
N GLU A 162 8.91 -6.96 -37.30
CA GLU A 162 9.27 -5.64 -36.77
C GLU A 162 10.69 -5.64 -36.18
N VAL A 163 11.02 -6.63 -35.34
CA VAL A 163 12.39 -6.79 -34.79
C VAL A 163 13.42 -6.96 -35.92
N ARG A 164 13.07 -7.68 -37.01
CA ARG A 164 13.95 -7.79 -38.19
C ARG A 164 14.12 -6.45 -38.90
N ARG A 165 13.05 -5.67 -39.07
CA ARG A 165 13.10 -4.34 -39.69
C ARG A 165 13.98 -3.37 -38.91
N HIS A 166 13.86 -3.34 -37.58
CA HIS A 166 14.71 -2.50 -36.72
C HIS A 166 16.19 -2.91 -36.77
N ARG A 167 16.50 -4.21 -36.79
CA ARG A 167 17.89 -4.70 -36.94
C ARG A 167 18.52 -4.37 -38.30
N LEU A 168 17.74 -4.37 -39.38
CA LEU A 168 18.21 -4.06 -40.72
C LEU A 168 18.38 -2.54 -40.96
N ALA A 169 17.69 -1.70 -40.20
CA ALA A 169 17.76 -0.23 -40.28
C ALA A 169 18.99 0.40 -39.59
N GLY A 170 19.92 -0.39 -39.04
CA GLY A 170 21.23 0.09 -38.56
C GLY A 170 21.31 0.55 -37.10
N GLY A 171 20.28 0.33 -36.27
CA GLY A 171 20.39 0.56 -34.82
C GLY A 171 21.12 -0.59 -34.12
N GLY A 172 22.43 -0.49 -33.94
CA GLY A 172 23.11 -1.26 -32.89
C GLY A 172 22.53 -0.89 -31.51
N PRO A 173 22.69 -1.72 -30.47
CA PRO A 173 22.18 -1.40 -29.14
C PRO A 173 22.76 -0.05 -28.73
N ALA A 174 21.91 0.97 -28.64
CA ALA A 174 22.32 2.29 -28.21
C ALA A 174 22.92 2.12 -26.82
N THR A 175 24.20 2.48 -26.70
CA THR A 175 24.94 2.54 -25.44
C THR A 175 24.05 3.19 -24.40
N THR A 176 23.81 2.47 -23.30
CA THR A 176 23.04 2.93 -22.14
C THR A 176 23.41 4.38 -21.84
N ALA A 177 22.49 5.30 -22.16
CA ALA A 177 22.61 6.67 -21.72
C ALA A 177 22.73 6.63 -20.20
N ALA A 178 23.81 7.22 -19.68
CA ALA A 178 24.01 7.35 -18.24
C ALA A 178 22.73 7.95 -17.62
N PRO A 179 22.28 7.45 -16.47
CA PRO A 179 21.06 7.96 -15.85
C PRO A 179 21.26 9.44 -15.56
N VAL A 180 20.44 10.28 -16.19
CA VAL A 180 20.29 11.66 -15.76
C VAL A 180 19.62 11.60 -14.39
N THR A 181 20.41 11.81 -13.33
CA THR A 181 19.89 11.95 -11.98
C THR A 181 19.15 13.28 -11.88
N VAL A 182 17.83 13.25 -12.07
CA VAL A 182 16.93 14.35 -11.73
C VAL A 182 16.54 14.22 -10.25
N ALA A 183 17.52 14.37 -9.35
CA ALA A 183 17.25 14.69 -7.96
C ALA A 183 17.35 16.21 -7.83
N SER A 184 16.23 16.92 -7.72
CA SER A 184 16.16 18.29 -7.15
C SER A 184 14.81 19.00 -7.31
N VAL A 185 13.82 18.49 -8.07
CA VAL A 185 12.48 19.11 -8.15
C VAL A 185 11.37 18.13 -7.74
N ASP A 186 11.43 16.89 -8.21
CA ASP A 186 10.43 15.86 -7.89
C ASP A 186 10.45 15.47 -6.40
N ASP A 187 11.63 15.43 -5.77
CA ASP A 187 11.75 15.14 -4.33
C ASP A 187 11.13 16.25 -3.49
N HIS A 188 11.35 17.53 -3.82
CA HIS A 188 10.73 18.65 -3.09
C HIS A 188 9.21 18.68 -3.26
N VAL A 189 8.70 18.38 -4.46
CA VAL A 189 7.24 18.29 -4.70
C VAL A 189 6.64 17.11 -3.96
N ARG A 190 7.34 15.97 -3.92
CA ARG A 190 6.93 14.79 -3.15
C ARG A 190 6.94 15.08 -1.65
N GLU A 191 8.01 15.68 -1.13
CA GLU A 191 8.13 16.07 0.27
C GLU A 191 7.02 17.05 0.67
N ALA A 192 6.73 18.05 -0.17
CA ALA A 192 5.65 19.00 0.09
C ALA A 192 4.27 18.33 0.09
N ARG A 193 4.00 17.41 -0.84
CA ARG A 193 2.78 16.58 -0.85
C ARG A 193 2.70 15.73 0.40
N ASP A 194 3.78 15.04 0.74
CA ASP A 194 3.87 14.10 1.85
C ASP A 194 3.63 14.82 3.18
N ALA A 195 4.25 15.99 3.36
CA ALA A 195 3.99 16.88 4.48
C ALA A 195 2.53 17.35 4.53
N ALA A 196 1.93 17.71 3.39
CA ALA A 196 0.53 18.12 3.34
C ALA A 196 -0.43 16.97 3.71
N VAL A 197 -0.17 15.75 3.24
CA VAL A 197 -0.96 14.56 3.58
C VAL A 197 -0.81 14.23 5.08
N ALA A 198 0.41 14.29 5.63
CA ALA A 198 0.63 14.07 7.05
C ALA A 198 -0.06 15.13 7.91
N ALA A 199 0.01 16.41 7.53
CA ALA A 199 -0.70 17.49 8.20
C ALA A 199 -2.23 17.28 8.15
N ALA A 200 -2.78 16.80 7.03
CA ALA A 200 -4.19 16.47 6.91
C ALA A 200 -4.61 15.27 7.77
N LEU A 201 -3.76 14.23 7.90
CA LEU A 201 -3.98 13.12 8.84
C LEU A 201 -4.06 13.63 10.29
N VAL A 202 -3.11 14.49 10.68
CA VAL A 202 -3.03 15.06 12.02
C VAL A 202 -4.25 15.95 12.31
N ALA A 203 -4.56 16.89 11.42
CA ALA A 203 -5.72 17.77 11.58
C ALA A 203 -7.04 16.98 11.61
N TYR A 204 -7.16 15.91 10.83
CA TYR A 204 -8.31 15.01 10.89
C TYR A 204 -8.40 14.32 12.25
N ARG A 205 -7.29 13.80 12.80
CA ARG A 205 -7.29 13.20 14.14
C ARG A 205 -7.77 14.19 15.20
N GLU A 206 -7.20 15.39 15.23
CA GLU A 206 -7.51 16.45 16.20
C GLU A 206 -8.98 16.91 16.07
N SER A 207 -9.47 17.11 14.85
CA SER A 207 -10.86 17.51 14.60
C SER A 207 -11.88 16.41 14.95
N ASN A 208 -11.42 15.16 15.02
CA ASN A 208 -12.23 14.00 15.38
C ASN A 208 -11.87 13.49 16.79
N GLU A 209 -11.13 14.24 17.60
CA GLU A 209 -10.70 13.82 18.95
C GLU A 209 -11.90 13.52 19.86
N LYS A 210 -13.00 14.28 19.71
CA LYS A 210 -14.27 14.01 20.40
C LYS A 210 -15.01 12.75 19.90
N LEU A 211 -14.81 12.36 18.64
CA LEU A 211 -15.28 11.05 18.15
C LEU A 211 -14.44 9.92 18.75
N HIS A 212 -13.21 10.18 19.21
CA HIS A 212 -12.38 9.19 19.91
C HIS A 212 -12.77 9.08 21.39
N GLU A 213 -13.01 10.19 22.09
CA GLU A 213 -13.54 10.14 23.47
C GLU A 213 -14.95 9.56 23.56
N SER A 214 -15.80 9.74 22.54
CA SER A 214 -17.19 9.27 22.53
C SER A 214 -17.45 7.99 21.72
N ARG A 215 -16.52 7.52 20.88
CA ARG A 215 -16.65 6.28 20.09
C ARG A 215 -15.54 5.28 20.32
N LEU A 216 -15.03 5.26 21.53
CA LEU A 216 -14.32 4.12 22.08
C LEU A 216 -15.21 3.27 22.95
N GLY A 217 -16.40 2.94 22.43
CA GLY A 217 -17.01 1.66 22.74
C GLY A 217 -16.09 0.56 22.21
N TYR A 218 -14.96 0.36 22.88
CA TYR A 218 -14.06 -0.77 22.63
C TYR A 218 -14.78 -2.04 22.93
N ALA A 219 -15.67 -2.00 23.92
CA ALA A 219 -16.65 -3.01 24.26
C ALA A 219 -18.08 -2.49 24.07
N ASP A 220 -19.05 -3.39 24.06
CA ASP A 220 -20.46 -3.02 23.93
C ASP A 220 -21.04 -2.38 25.23
N THR A 221 -20.26 -2.28 26.33
CA THR A 221 -20.74 -1.86 27.65
C THR A 221 -19.77 -0.94 28.41
N ALA A 222 -20.31 0.05 29.13
CA ALA A 222 -19.53 0.97 29.98
C ALA A 222 -18.76 0.25 31.10
N GLU A 223 -19.30 -0.87 31.62
CA GLU A 223 -18.63 -1.69 32.64
C GLU A 223 -17.32 -2.29 32.11
N ALA A 224 -17.27 -2.68 30.83
CA ALA A 224 -16.06 -3.22 30.23
C ALA A 224 -15.03 -2.10 29.99
N ASP A 225 -15.48 -0.93 29.54
CA ASP A 225 -14.59 0.23 29.36
C ASP A 225 -13.98 0.68 30.70
N GLU A 226 -14.77 0.73 31.78
CA GLU A 226 -14.28 1.04 33.13
C GLU A 226 -13.26 -0.01 33.63
N LEU A 227 -13.52 -1.30 33.39
CA LEU A 227 -12.57 -2.35 33.75
C LEU A 227 -11.25 -2.20 32.99
N LEU A 228 -11.29 -1.91 31.69
CA LEU A 228 -10.08 -1.70 30.89
C LEU A 228 -9.28 -0.49 31.38
N GLN A 229 -9.94 0.58 31.85
CA GLN A 229 -9.30 1.78 32.40
C GLN A 229 -8.65 1.57 33.75
N THR A 230 -9.20 0.69 34.58
CA THR A 230 -8.79 0.53 35.97
C THR A 230 -7.95 -0.72 36.23
N ASP A 231 -7.98 -1.71 35.33
CA ASP A 231 -7.26 -2.98 35.46
C ASP A 231 -6.23 -3.17 34.32
N PRO A 232 -4.93 -2.97 34.59
CA PRO A 232 -3.85 -3.16 33.63
C PRO A 232 -3.80 -4.56 32.99
N PHE A 233 -4.19 -5.60 33.73
CA PHE A 233 -4.21 -6.96 33.20
C PHE A 233 -5.41 -7.16 32.28
N ALA A 234 -6.57 -6.57 32.59
CA ALA A 234 -7.70 -6.53 31.67
C ALA A 234 -7.35 -5.88 30.33
N PHE A 235 -6.67 -4.71 30.36
CA PHE A 235 -6.19 -4.05 29.14
C PHE A 235 -5.29 -4.98 28.31
N LEU A 236 -4.30 -5.61 28.95
CA LEU A 236 -3.39 -6.55 28.28
C LEU A 236 -4.16 -7.71 27.62
N LEU A 237 -5.13 -8.30 28.32
CA LEU A 237 -5.95 -9.38 27.78
C LEU A 237 -6.83 -8.90 26.61
N GLY A 238 -7.34 -7.67 26.65
CA GLY A 238 -8.03 -7.05 25.51
C GLY A 238 -7.17 -7.04 24.25
N VAL A 239 -5.90 -6.65 24.36
CA VAL A 239 -4.93 -6.68 23.25
C VAL A 239 -4.68 -8.10 22.73
N VAL A 240 -4.56 -9.09 23.63
CA VAL A 240 -4.39 -10.50 23.26
C VAL A 240 -5.59 -11.00 22.44
N LEU A 241 -6.80 -10.67 22.87
CA LEU A 241 -8.06 -11.14 22.30
C LEU A 241 -8.46 -10.44 20.98
N ASP A 242 -7.88 -9.28 20.66
CA ASP A 242 -8.23 -8.49 19.46
C ASP A 242 -7.74 -9.12 18.16
N GLU A 243 -8.29 -10.28 17.78
CA GLU A 243 -7.93 -10.96 16.54
C GLU A 243 -9.04 -11.80 15.96
N GLY A 244 -9.49 -11.44 14.76
CA GLY A 244 -10.42 -12.27 14.00
C GLY A 244 -11.85 -12.26 14.55
N ILE A 245 -12.14 -11.41 15.51
CA ILE A 245 -13.50 -11.08 15.95
C ILE A 245 -13.69 -9.56 15.86
N ARG A 246 -14.91 -9.10 16.11
CA ARG A 246 -15.18 -7.66 16.24
C ARG A 246 -14.43 -7.09 17.44
N ALA A 247 -13.87 -5.89 17.32
CA ALA A 247 -13.16 -5.22 18.39
C ALA A 247 -14.02 -5.14 19.67
N GLU A 248 -15.30 -4.76 19.51
CA GLU A 248 -16.33 -4.72 20.56
C GLU A 248 -16.36 -5.99 21.43
N ARG A 249 -16.27 -7.15 20.78
CA ARG A 249 -16.26 -8.44 21.47
C ARG A 249 -14.91 -8.76 22.10
N ALA A 250 -13.81 -8.40 21.45
CA ALA A 250 -12.47 -8.69 21.96
C ALA A 250 -12.17 -7.93 23.25
N TRP A 251 -12.41 -6.62 23.25
CA TRP A 251 -12.16 -5.77 24.41
C TRP A 251 -13.23 -5.92 25.50
N GLY A 252 -14.43 -6.43 25.19
CA GLY A 252 -15.39 -6.90 26.20
C GLY A 252 -15.01 -8.25 26.84
N GLY A 253 -14.08 -8.99 26.22
CA GLY A 253 -13.66 -10.32 26.67
C GLY A 253 -13.10 -10.38 28.10
N PRO A 254 -12.22 -9.46 28.55
CA PRO A 254 -11.71 -9.45 29.93
C PRO A 254 -12.81 -9.36 31.00
N LEU A 255 -13.86 -8.56 30.75
CA LEU A 255 -15.00 -8.47 31.67
C LEU A 255 -15.77 -9.79 31.72
N GLU A 256 -16.03 -10.39 30.56
CA GLU A 256 -16.73 -11.67 30.49
C GLU A 256 -15.92 -12.79 31.16
N LEU A 257 -14.60 -12.80 30.97
CA LEU A 257 -13.70 -13.72 31.65
C LEU A 257 -13.75 -13.51 33.18
N LYS A 258 -13.71 -12.25 33.64
CA LYS A 258 -13.85 -11.90 35.06
C LYS A 258 -15.18 -12.39 35.65
N LYS A 259 -16.28 -12.26 34.91
CA LYS A 259 -17.61 -12.76 35.33
C LYS A 259 -17.65 -14.28 35.45
N ARG A 260 -17.05 -15.01 34.49
CA ARG A 260 -17.03 -16.48 34.48
C ARG A 260 -16.11 -17.09 35.54
N LEU A 261 -14.95 -16.47 35.80
CA LEU A 261 -14.00 -16.93 36.81
C LEU A 261 -14.30 -16.37 38.23
N GLY A 262 -15.04 -15.27 38.31
CA GLY A 262 -15.28 -14.52 39.54
C GLY A 262 -14.12 -13.59 39.95
N HIS A 263 -13.07 -13.48 39.14
CA HIS A 263 -11.91 -12.61 39.36
C HIS A 263 -11.13 -12.41 38.06
N LEU A 264 -10.14 -11.51 38.09
CA LEU A 264 -9.14 -11.36 37.02
C LEU A 264 -7.71 -11.28 37.58
N ASP A 265 -7.46 -11.88 38.75
CA ASP A 265 -6.13 -11.96 39.35
C ASP A 265 -5.14 -12.80 38.51
N PRO A 266 -3.96 -12.27 38.11
CA PRO A 266 -3.00 -12.98 37.27
C PRO A 266 -2.45 -14.27 37.87
N TRP A 267 -2.25 -14.36 39.19
CA TRP A 267 -1.73 -15.58 39.83
C TRP A 267 -2.74 -16.71 39.74
N ARG A 268 -4.00 -16.41 40.01
CA ARG A 268 -5.08 -17.38 39.89
C ARG A 268 -5.31 -17.79 38.44
N VAL A 269 -5.32 -16.85 37.49
CA VAL A 269 -5.48 -17.15 36.05
C VAL A 269 -4.36 -18.05 35.54
N ARG A 270 -3.11 -17.83 36.00
CA ARG A 270 -1.95 -18.67 35.68
C ARG A 270 -2.14 -20.13 36.14
N ASP A 271 -2.65 -20.30 37.37
CA ASP A 271 -2.73 -21.61 38.03
C ASP A 271 -4.00 -22.38 37.66
N GLN A 272 -5.09 -21.69 37.29
CA GLN A 272 -6.41 -22.27 37.00
C GLN A 272 -6.63 -22.49 35.49
N ARG A 273 -5.71 -23.20 34.83
CA ARG A 273 -5.71 -23.36 33.36
C ARG A 273 -7.02 -23.95 32.81
N ASP A 274 -7.54 -24.99 33.45
CA ASP A 274 -8.76 -25.68 33.01
C ASP A 274 -10.00 -24.79 33.16
N ASP A 275 -10.07 -24.01 34.24
CA ASP A 275 -11.16 -23.05 34.47
C ASP A 275 -11.12 -21.92 33.44
N VAL A 276 -9.92 -21.40 33.11
CA VAL A 276 -9.75 -20.41 32.04
C VAL A 276 -10.23 -20.96 30.71
N ARG A 277 -9.83 -22.19 30.36
CA ARG A 277 -10.29 -22.85 29.13
C ARG A 277 -11.81 -23.02 29.12
N ALA A 278 -12.40 -23.51 30.21
CA ALA A 278 -13.85 -23.65 30.34
C ALA A 278 -14.57 -22.30 30.23
N ALA A 279 -14.03 -21.26 30.85
CA ALA A 279 -14.56 -19.90 30.77
C ALA A 279 -14.49 -19.36 29.34
N VAL A 280 -13.42 -19.60 28.56
CA VAL A 280 -13.35 -19.17 27.16
C VAL A 280 -14.32 -19.99 26.28
N ALA A 281 -14.48 -21.28 26.56
CA ALA A 281 -15.32 -22.19 25.78
C ALA A 281 -16.83 -22.05 26.07
N GLY A 282 -17.20 -21.58 27.26
CA GLY A 282 -18.58 -21.55 27.74
C GLY A 282 -19.51 -20.76 26.81
N PRO A 283 -20.78 -21.16 26.64
CA PRO A 283 -21.69 -20.54 25.66
C PRO A 283 -22.19 -19.14 26.08
N PRO A 284 -22.23 -18.16 25.16
CA PRO A 284 -21.53 -18.16 23.88
C PRO A 284 -20.02 -18.10 24.12
N ALA A 285 -19.25 -18.88 23.35
CA ALA A 285 -17.79 -18.91 23.48
C ALA A 285 -17.23 -17.48 23.46
N LEU A 286 -16.28 -17.16 24.32
CA LEU A 286 -15.70 -15.81 24.39
C LEU A 286 -15.01 -15.46 23.06
N HIS A 287 -14.25 -16.42 22.53
CA HIS A 287 -13.51 -16.29 21.28
C HIS A 287 -13.76 -17.46 20.33
N ARG A 288 -13.69 -17.24 19.01
CA ARG A 288 -13.81 -18.33 18.00
C ARG A 288 -12.60 -19.29 17.99
N PHE A 289 -11.47 -18.87 18.54
CA PHE A 289 -10.23 -19.64 18.66
C PHE A 289 -10.03 -20.04 20.13
N VAL A 290 -10.94 -20.86 20.65
CA VAL A 290 -11.06 -21.18 22.08
C VAL A 290 -9.73 -21.65 22.67
N GLU A 291 -9.15 -22.73 22.14
CA GLU A 291 -7.92 -23.33 22.67
C GLU A 291 -6.73 -22.36 22.63
N ILE A 292 -6.52 -21.71 21.48
CA ILE A 292 -5.40 -20.78 21.27
C ILE A 292 -5.48 -19.59 22.23
N MET A 293 -6.68 -19.04 22.45
CA MET A 293 -6.86 -17.89 23.32
C MET A 293 -6.82 -18.25 24.79
N ALA A 294 -7.37 -19.41 25.19
CA ALA A 294 -7.22 -19.90 26.56
C ALA A 294 -5.75 -20.07 26.94
N GLU A 295 -4.95 -20.71 26.09
CA GLU A 295 -3.50 -20.81 26.27
C GLU A 295 -2.83 -19.43 26.31
N ALA A 296 -3.18 -18.50 25.40
CA ALA A 296 -2.57 -17.18 25.36
C ALA A 296 -2.88 -16.33 26.61
N ILE A 297 -4.08 -16.45 27.19
CA ILE A 297 -4.46 -15.79 28.45
C ILE A 297 -3.60 -16.31 29.61
N VAL A 298 -3.49 -17.63 29.73
CA VAL A 298 -2.68 -18.27 30.77
C VAL A 298 -1.20 -17.92 30.61
N ASP A 299 -0.66 -17.94 29.39
CA ASP A 299 0.72 -17.56 29.12
C ASP A 299 0.98 -16.07 29.43
N ALA A 300 0.00 -15.20 29.18
CA ALA A 300 0.08 -13.80 29.56
C ALA A 300 0.12 -13.64 31.08
N ALA A 301 -0.73 -14.37 31.80
CA ALA A 301 -0.75 -14.39 33.26
C ALA A 301 0.59 -14.89 33.85
N ASP A 302 1.12 -16.00 33.34
CA ASP A 302 2.42 -16.54 33.75
C ASP A 302 3.56 -15.54 33.54
N ARG A 303 3.58 -14.84 32.40
CA ARG A 303 4.59 -13.80 32.14
C ARG A 303 4.43 -12.59 33.07
N VAL A 304 3.20 -12.14 33.32
CA VAL A 304 2.92 -11.05 34.27
C VAL A 304 3.40 -11.42 35.67
N CYS A 305 3.11 -12.63 36.14
CA CYS A 305 3.57 -13.11 37.44
C CYS A 305 5.11 -13.23 37.52
N SER A 306 5.72 -13.92 36.55
CA SER A 306 7.15 -14.24 36.57
C SER A 306 8.06 -13.04 36.29
N THR A 307 7.65 -12.13 35.41
CA THR A 307 8.50 -11.02 34.96
C THR A 307 8.12 -9.68 35.61
N TYR A 308 6.84 -9.50 35.93
CA TYR A 308 6.30 -8.24 36.41
C TYR A 308 5.68 -8.35 37.81
N GLY A 309 5.88 -9.47 38.51
CA GLY A 309 5.46 -9.65 39.91
C GLY A 309 3.95 -9.63 40.11
N GLY A 310 3.17 -10.02 39.09
CA GLY A 310 1.71 -10.04 39.14
C GLY A 310 1.05 -8.70 38.77
N ASP A 311 1.83 -7.68 38.42
CA ASP A 311 1.33 -6.35 38.10
C ASP A 311 1.64 -5.98 36.65
N ALA A 312 0.62 -6.04 35.80
CA ALA A 312 0.76 -5.74 34.38
C ALA A 312 1.11 -4.26 34.10
N SER A 313 0.82 -3.32 35.01
CA SER A 313 1.17 -1.90 34.80
C SER A 313 2.68 -1.67 34.66
N ARG A 314 3.50 -2.59 35.21
CA ARG A 314 4.96 -2.53 35.10
C ARG A 314 5.48 -2.73 33.68
N LEU A 315 4.64 -3.19 32.75
CA LEU A 315 4.95 -3.18 31.32
C LEU A 315 5.26 -1.77 30.81
N TRP A 316 4.58 -0.77 31.36
CA TRP A 316 4.72 0.66 31.05
C TRP A 316 5.00 1.47 32.32
N ALA A 317 5.86 0.95 33.20
CA ALA A 317 6.29 1.64 34.41
C ALA A 317 6.77 3.08 34.13
N PRO A 318 6.62 4.03 35.08
CA PRO A 318 7.05 5.42 34.90
C PRO A 318 8.47 5.54 34.35
N GLY A 319 8.65 6.43 33.37
CA GLY A 319 9.92 6.63 32.67
C GLY A 319 10.23 5.62 31.55
N SER A 320 9.35 4.63 31.30
CA SER A 320 9.50 3.73 30.15
C SER A 320 9.37 4.49 28.84
N THR A 321 10.19 4.12 27.85
CA THR A 321 10.08 4.66 26.50
C THR A 321 9.01 3.94 25.68
N ALA A 322 8.41 4.60 24.71
CA ALA A 322 7.46 3.97 23.78
C ALA A 322 8.02 2.69 23.13
N ALA A 323 9.29 2.71 22.72
CA ALA A 323 9.97 1.56 22.12
C ALA A 323 10.18 0.41 23.11
N GLN A 324 10.45 0.70 24.39
CA GLN A 324 10.57 -0.33 25.43
C GLN A 324 9.22 -1.01 25.70
N VAL A 325 8.14 -0.23 25.80
CA VAL A 325 6.79 -0.77 26.03
C VAL A 325 6.36 -1.65 24.85
N ASP A 326 6.53 -1.18 23.61
CA ASP A 326 6.29 -1.97 22.40
C ASP A 326 7.08 -3.29 22.44
N ALA A 327 8.39 -3.24 22.75
CA ALA A 327 9.22 -4.43 22.80
C ALA A 327 8.82 -5.42 23.90
N ARG A 328 8.32 -4.94 25.04
CA ARG A 328 7.79 -5.78 26.12
C ARG A 328 6.47 -6.44 25.72
N LEU A 329 5.56 -5.69 25.10
CA LEU A 329 4.26 -6.18 24.61
C LEU A 329 4.43 -7.30 23.58
N ARG A 330 5.39 -7.19 22.66
CA ARG A 330 5.67 -8.25 21.66
C ARG A 330 6.17 -9.58 22.25
N LYS A 331 6.50 -9.65 23.54
CA LYS A 331 6.89 -10.90 24.22
C LYS A 331 5.70 -11.75 24.64
N PHE A 332 4.48 -11.23 24.52
CA PHE A 332 3.25 -11.94 24.82
C PHE A 332 2.74 -12.67 23.59
N ARG A 333 2.26 -13.91 23.80
CA ARG A 333 1.62 -14.70 22.74
C ARG A 333 0.48 -13.88 22.15
N LYS A 334 0.29 -13.97 20.82
CA LYS A 334 -0.74 -13.24 20.07
C LYS A 334 -0.59 -11.71 20.02
N ILE A 335 0.50 -11.13 20.54
CA ILE A 335 0.81 -9.71 20.37
C ILE A 335 1.95 -9.53 19.36
N GLY A 336 1.59 -9.31 18.09
CA GLY A 336 2.53 -8.95 17.02
C GLY A 336 2.81 -7.44 16.93
N PRO A 337 3.66 -7.00 15.99
CA PRO A 337 4.03 -5.59 15.82
C PRO A 337 2.85 -4.63 15.70
N LYS A 338 1.81 -5.00 14.93
CA LYS A 338 0.58 -4.21 14.81
C LYS A 338 -0.07 -3.94 16.17
N LYS A 339 -0.30 -5.01 16.95
CA LYS A 339 -1.00 -4.92 18.24
C LYS A 339 -0.17 -4.18 19.28
N ALA A 340 1.15 -4.36 19.27
CA ALA A 340 2.04 -3.61 20.16
C ALA A 340 2.02 -2.10 19.84
N ALA A 341 2.13 -1.73 18.56
CA ALA A 341 2.03 -0.34 18.12
C ALA A 341 0.68 0.29 18.51
N MET A 342 -0.42 -0.41 18.24
CA MET A 342 -1.77 0.02 18.64
C MET A 342 -1.85 0.21 20.17
N ALA A 343 -1.45 -0.80 20.96
CA ALA A 343 -1.53 -0.74 22.41
C ALA A 343 -0.71 0.41 23.02
N VAL A 344 0.47 0.73 22.47
CA VAL A 344 1.27 1.89 22.91
C VAL A 344 0.52 3.20 22.65
N GLU A 345 -0.06 3.38 21.47
CA GLU A 345 -0.84 4.57 21.17
C GLU A 345 -2.07 4.69 22.08
N LEU A 346 -2.74 3.56 22.35
CA LEU A 346 -3.88 3.50 23.27
C LEU A 346 -3.50 3.94 24.68
N LEU A 347 -2.42 3.39 25.24
CA LEU A 347 -1.92 3.73 26.58
C LEU A 347 -1.72 5.24 26.72
N VAL A 348 -1.10 5.87 25.72
CA VAL A 348 -0.82 7.32 25.76
C VAL A 348 -2.09 8.15 25.57
N THR A 349 -2.93 7.84 24.58
CA THR A 349 -4.06 8.75 24.24
C THR A 349 -5.33 8.50 25.01
N HIS A 350 -5.58 7.28 25.47
CA HIS A 350 -6.85 6.91 26.11
C HIS A 350 -6.71 6.60 27.60
N PHE A 351 -5.55 6.10 28.01
CA PHE A 351 -5.28 5.80 29.42
C PHE A 351 -4.39 6.86 30.09
N GLY A 352 -4.00 7.92 29.36
CA GLY A 352 -3.20 9.02 29.90
C GLY A 352 -1.82 8.61 30.41
N ILE A 353 -1.29 7.47 29.95
CA ILE A 353 0.01 6.97 30.39
C ILE A 353 1.12 7.79 29.74
N GLU A 354 1.93 8.44 30.57
CA GLU A 354 3.08 9.20 30.12
C GLU A 354 4.25 8.26 29.76
N LEU A 355 4.61 8.24 28.48
CA LEU A 355 5.78 7.50 27.98
C LEU A 355 6.85 8.47 27.49
N ALA A 356 8.10 8.15 27.77
CA ALA A 356 9.25 8.87 27.23
C ALA A 356 9.47 8.52 25.75
N GLU A 357 10.19 9.39 25.05
CA GLU A 357 10.68 9.16 23.68
C GLU A 357 9.58 8.70 22.69
N LEU A 358 8.51 9.49 22.56
CA LEU A 358 7.40 9.18 21.66
C LEU A 358 7.80 9.08 20.19
N GLN A 359 8.98 9.58 19.79
CA GLN A 359 9.57 9.32 18.46
C GLN A 359 9.78 7.82 18.18
N GLY A 360 9.78 6.99 19.22
CA GLY A 360 9.88 5.52 19.14
C GLY A 360 8.56 4.80 18.86
N THR A 361 7.42 5.49 18.79
CA THR A 361 6.13 4.85 18.43
C THR A 361 6.14 4.40 16.97
N ASN A 362 5.28 3.43 16.65
CA ASN A 362 5.12 2.90 15.29
C ASN A 362 3.65 2.97 14.89
N VAL A 363 3.37 3.02 13.59
CA VAL A 363 2.01 2.84 13.07
C VAL A 363 1.61 1.36 13.13
N ALA A 364 0.35 1.07 13.43
CA ALA A 364 -0.19 -0.27 13.50
C ALA A 364 -0.49 -0.77 12.08
N TYR A 365 0.56 -1.21 11.37
CA TYR A 365 0.46 -1.68 9.99
C TYR A 365 -0.61 -2.75 9.82
N ASP A 366 -1.72 -2.37 9.20
CA ASP A 366 -2.86 -3.22 8.92
C ASP A 366 -3.44 -2.94 7.54
N VAL A 367 -4.53 -3.64 7.18
CA VAL A 367 -5.15 -3.52 5.85
C VAL A 367 -5.65 -2.13 5.52
N HIS A 368 -6.06 -1.32 6.50
CA HIS A 368 -6.55 0.05 6.31
C HIS A 368 -5.37 1.01 6.20
N VAL A 369 -4.44 0.97 7.15
CA VAL A 369 -3.26 1.84 7.19
C VAL A 369 -2.42 1.65 5.93
N ARG A 370 -2.09 0.40 5.57
CA ARG A 370 -1.31 0.10 4.35
C ARG A 370 -1.97 0.66 3.10
N ARG A 371 -3.30 0.55 3.00
CA ARG A 371 -4.05 0.96 1.80
C ARG A 371 -4.12 2.48 1.69
N VAL A 372 -4.31 3.17 2.81
CA VAL A 372 -4.29 4.63 2.84
C VAL A 372 -2.91 5.14 2.45
N PHE A 373 -1.84 4.64 3.07
CA PHE A 373 -0.47 5.04 2.74
C PHE A 373 -0.09 4.78 1.27
N LEU A 374 -0.55 3.66 0.70
CA LEU A 374 -0.33 3.35 -0.72
C LEU A 374 -1.12 4.28 -1.66
N ARG A 375 -2.41 4.52 -1.37
CA ARG A 375 -3.28 5.29 -2.27
C ARG A 375 -3.00 6.78 -2.23
N THR A 376 -2.54 7.32 -1.10
CA THR A 376 -2.06 8.70 -1.02
C THR A 376 -0.67 8.88 -1.65
N GLY A 377 0.02 7.79 -1.97
CA GLY A 377 1.38 7.81 -2.49
C GLY A 377 2.45 8.07 -1.41
N LEU A 378 2.09 8.08 -0.12
CA LEU A 378 3.06 8.19 0.98
C LEU A 378 4.08 7.04 0.95
N VAL A 379 3.67 5.87 0.45
CA VAL A 379 4.57 4.77 0.09
C VAL A 379 4.22 4.21 -1.27
N ASP A 380 5.24 3.70 -1.96
CA ASP A 380 5.08 3.07 -3.27
C ASP A 380 4.94 1.54 -3.17
N ARG A 381 5.37 0.97 -2.03
CA ARG A 381 5.45 -0.47 -1.79
C ARG A 381 4.65 -0.88 -0.59
N ASP A 382 3.98 -2.00 -0.74
CA ASP A 382 3.18 -2.62 0.31
C ASP A 382 4.05 -3.42 1.28
N ASP A 383 4.83 -2.69 2.07
CA ASP A 383 5.79 -3.28 3.01
C ASP A 383 5.74 -2.53 4.36
N ILE A 384 5.73 -3.30 5.45
CA ILE A 384 5.67 -2.76 6.81
C ILE A 384 6.86 -1.85 7.14
N ARG A 385 8.05 -2.16 6.63
CA ARG A 385 9.27 -1.37 6.87
C ARG A 385 9.18 -0.05 6.13
N GLU A 386 8.66 -0.07 4.91
CA GLU A 386 8.44 1.14 4.10
C GLU A 386 7.40 2.07 4.76
N VAL A 387 6.27 1.52 5.22
CA VAL A 387 5.25 2.30 5.94
C VAL A 387 5.79 2.85 7.26
N THR A 388 6.54 2.05 8.01
CA THR A 388 7.17 2.50 9.27
C THR A 388 8.19 3.62 9.02
N ARG A 389 9.03 3.48 7.98
CA ARG A 389 10.01 4.48 7.58
C ARG A 389 9.35 5.77 7.13
N ALA A 390 8.30 5.68 6.32
CA ALA A 390 7.52 6.84 5.88
C ALA A 390 6.89 7.55 7.10
N ALA A 391 6.20 6.84 7.98
CA ALA A 391 5.60 7.44 9.17
C ALA A 391 6.63 8.19 10.04
N ARG A 392 7.84 7.64 10.20
CA ARG A 392 8.95 8.29 10.93
C ARG A 392 9.43 9.58 10.27
N SER A 393 9.46 9.60 8.93
CA SER A 393 9.83 10.80 8.18
C SER A 393 8.72 11.86 8.22
N LEU A 394 7.47 11.42 8.12
CA LEU A 394 6.28 12.28 8.02
C LEU A 394 5.93 12.96 9.35
N TYR A 395 6.10 12.25 10.46
CA TYR A 395 5.75 12.75 11.79
C TYR A 395 6.77 12.28 12.85
N PRO A 396 8.01 12.80 12.81
CA PRO A 396 9.14 12.27 13.57
C PRO A 396 8.96 12.35 15.09
N ALA A 397 8.17 13.32 15.58
CA ALA A 397 7.91 13.47 17.01
C ALA A 397 7.11 12.29 17.60
N ARG A 398 6.25 11.64 16.80
CA ARG A 398 5.41 10.51 17.23
C ARG A 398 4.84 9.74 16.03
N PRO A 399 5.60 8.86 15.36
CA PRO A 399 5.19 8.24 14.10
C PRO A 399 3.85 7.49 14.18
N GLY A 400 3.58 6.83 15.31
CA GLY A 400 2.30 6.16 15.59
C GLY A 400 1.09 7.09 15.65
N TYR A 401 1.29 8.41 15.73
CA TYR A 401 0.19 9.38 15.75
C TYR A 401 -0.62 9.40 14.44
N LEU A 402 -0.01 8.94 13.34
CA LEU A 402 -0.65 8.82 12.03
C LEU A 402 -1.55 7.58 11.90
N ASP A 403 -1.48 6.63 12.84
CA ASP A 403 -2.16 5.34 12.77
C ASP A 403 -3.68 5.47 12.73
N LEU A 404 -4.23 6.06 13.78
CA LEU A 404 -5.66 6.23 14.00
C LEU A 404 -6.39 6.97 12.87
N PRO A 405 -5.94 8.17 12.43
CA PRO A 405 -6.61 8.85 11.32
C PRO A 405 -6.53 8.04 10.01
N ALA A 406 -5.39 7.40 9.71
CA ALA A 406 -5.27 6.56 8.52
C ALA A 406 -6.20 5.34 8.59
N TRP A 407 -6.32 4.71 9.76
CA TRP A 407 -7.23 3.60 9.98
C TRP A 407 -8.71 4.01 9.82
N LEU A 408 -9.13 5.14 10.40
CA LEU A 408 -10.49 5.67 10.28
C LEU A 408 -10.85 5.94 8.82
N ILE A 409 -9.96 6.59 8.08
CA ILE A 409 -10.16 6.87 6.65
C ILE A 409 -10.26 5.57 5.86
N GLY A 410 -9.34 4.63 6.12
CA GLY A 410 -9.32 3.33 5.48
C GLY A 410 -10.57 2.49 5.79
N ARG A 411 -11.16 2.64 6.98
CA ARG A 411 -12.37 1.90 7.37
C ARG A 411 -13.64 2.55 6.85
N GLY A 412 -13.71 3.89 6.86
CA GLY A 412 -14.93 4.65 6.56
C GLY A 412 -15.16 4.99 5.09
N TRP A 413 -14.09 5.22 4.31
CA TRP A 413 -14.23 5.71 2.92
C TRP A 413 -13.29 5.01 1.95
N CYS A 414 -12.02 4.88 2.32
CA CYS A 414 -11.01 4.28 1.46
C CYS A 414 -11.09 2.75 1.54
N HIS A 415 -12.18 2.17 1.02
CA HIS A 415 -12.43 0.72 1.03
C HIS A 415 -11.58 -0.03 0.01
N ALA A 416 -11.40 -1.34 0.20
CA ALA A 416 -10.64 -2.18 -0.73
C ALA A 416 -11.24 -2.12 -2.14
N THR A 417 -12.56 -2.18 -2.25
CA THR A 417 -13.36 -2.05 -3.48
C THR A 417 -14.34 -0.89 -3.34
N GLY A 418 -14.50 -0.09 -4.39
CA GLY A 418 -15.43 1.04 -4.40
C GLY A 418 -15.17 2.08 -3.31
N PRO A 419 -13.98 2.72 -3.27
CA PRO A 419 -13.73 3.77 -2.29
C PRO A 419 -14.68 4.96 -2.50
N ASP A 420 -15.21 5.51 -1.41
CA ASP A 420 -16.04 6.72 -1.44
C ASP A 420 -15.15 7.97 -1.40
N CYS A 421 -14.42 8.16 -2.50
CA CYS A 421 -13.48 9.26 -2.67
C CYS A 421 -14.14 10.63 -2.56
N ALA A 422 -15.42 10.75 -2.94
CA ALA A 422 -16.15 12.01 -2.99
C ALA A 422 -16.57 12.50 -1.59
N GLN A 423 -16.91 11.57 -0.69
CA GLN A 423 -17.28 11.88 0.70
C GLN A 423 -16.12 11.72 1.68
N CYS A 424 -14.98 11.23 1.21
CA CYS A 424 -13.78 11.13 2.02
C CYS A 424 -13.43 12.53 2.56
N PRO A 425 -13.12 12.69 3.86
CA PRO A 425 -12.73 13.97 4.45
C PRO A 425 -11.48 14.61 3.80
N TRP A 426 -10.84 13.89 2.87
CA TRP A 426 -9.69 14.33 2.08
C TRP A 426 -10.00 14.75 0.64
N ALA A 427 -11.26 14.69 0.19
CA ALA A 427 -11.67 15.01 -1.18
C ALA A 427 -11.25 16.43 -1.65
N MET A 428 -10.87 17.32 -0.74
CA MET A 428 -10.45 18.70 -1.05
C MET A 428 -8.92 18.89 -1.26
N SER A 429 -8.07 17.89 -1.03
CA SER A 429 -6.60 18.10 -1.08
C SER A 429 -5.74 17.02 -1.74
N ALA A 430 -6.27 15.83 -2.06
CA ALA A 430 -5.49 14.78 -2.74
C ALA A 430 -6.34 13.96 -3.73
N ARG A 431 -5.72 13.52 -4.83
CA ARG A 431 -6.30 12.57 -5.78
C ARG A 431 -6.56 11.26 -5.02
N CYS A 432 -7.83 10.98 -4.78
CA CYS A 432 -8.28 9.82 -4.02
C CYS A 432 -8.48 8.59 -4.91
#